data_AF-A0A919INY1-F1
#
_entry.id   AF-A0A919INY1-F1
#
_cell.length_a   1.000
_cell.length_b   1.000
_cell.length_c   1.000
_cell.angle_alpha   90.00
_cell.angle_beta   90.00
_cell.angle_gamma   90.00
#
_symmetry.space_group_name_H-M   'P 1'
#
loop_
_entity.id
_entity.type
_entity.pdbx_description
1 polymer ?
#
loop_
_entity_poly.entity_id
_entity_poly.type
_entity_poly.pdbx_seq_one_letter_code
_entity_poly.pdbx_strand_id
1 'polypeptide(L)'
;MPLAQPVEGLSSRANAEVARLQHRRPDIDVRQALAGYRRTARQPRRWLDFGDHYGLADDLCEQRDMLEAAIRMLPGPAKGELQRLVAPLDEMFLRRTVPDPCLGQAGGWHAEAWWRRRIAV
;
A
#
# COMPACT_ATOMS: atom_id res chain seq x y z
N MET A 1 -12.20 4.42 -23.48
CA MET A 1 -11.27 4.04 -22.40
C MET A 1 -10.60 5.31 -21.90
N PRO A 2 -10.94 5.82 -20.70
CA PRO A 2 -10.21 6.96 -20.16
C PRO A 2 -8.75 6.55 -19.98
N LEU A 3 -7.81 7.38 -20.43
CA LEU A 3 -6.38 7.16 -20.22
C LEU A 3 -6.13 7.05 -18.72
N ALA A 4 -5.46 5.98 -18.29
CA ALA A 4 -5.05 5.84 -16.89
C ALA A 4 -4.24 7.09 -16.50
N GLN A 5 -4.73 7.84 -15.52
CA GLN A 5 -4.05 9.05 -15.07
C GLN A 5 -2.68 8.68 -14.48
N PRO A 6 -1.65 9.52 -14.71
CA PRO A 6 -0.32 9.25 -14.18
C PRO A 6 -0.33 9.30 -12.64
N VAL A 7 0.51 8.46 -12.03
CA VAL A 7 0.82 8.47 -10.61
C VAL A 7 1.80 9.62 -10.34
N GLU A 8 1.37 10.57 -9.52
CA GLU A 8 2.21 11.70 -9.09
C GLU A 8 3.44 11.25 -8.30
N GLY A 9 4.60 11.73 -8.72
CA GLY A 9 5.91 11.40 -8.13
C GLY A 9 6.65 10.27 -8.84
N LEU A 10 6.04 9.62 -9.84
CA LEU A 10 6.71 8.71 -10.77
C LEU A 10 7.16 9.45 -12.03
N SER A 11 8.29 9.05 -12.59
CA SER A 11 8.76 9.47 -13.90
C SER A 11 7.80 9.03 -15.01
N SER A 12 7.88 9.65 -16.19
CA SER A 12 7.07 9.25 -17.36
C SER A 12 7.33 7.79 -17.75
N ARG A 13 8.58 7.33 -17.61
CA ARG A 13 8.95 5.93 -17.87
C ARG A 13 8.30 4.99 -16.85
N ALA A 14 8.37 5.31 -15.56
CA ALA A 14 7.72 4.51 -14.53
C ALA A 14 6.19 4.48 -14.69
N ASN A 15 5.57 5.62 -15.03
CA ASN A 15 4.15 5.69 -15.35
C ASN A 15 3.76 4.81 -16.54
N ALA A 16 4.59 4.73 -17.59
CA ALA A 16 4.34 3.82 -18.70
C ALA A 16 4.40 2.34 -18.27
N GLU A 17 5.33 1.97 -17.40
CA GLU A 17 5.39 0.59 -16.86
C GLU A 17 4.22 0.27 -15.95
N VAL A 18 3.77 1.23 -15.14
CA VAL A 18 2.53 1.09 -14.35
C VAL A 18 1.33 0.90 -15.28
N ALA A 19 1.18 1.72 -16.32
CA ALA A 19 0.08 1.56 -17.28
C ALA A 19 0.09 0.18 -17.96
N ARG A 20 1.27 -0.34 -18.34
CA ARG A 20 1.42 -1.69 -18.89
C ARG A 20 1.09 -2.78 -17.87
N LEU A 21 1.45 -2.59 -16.60
CA LEU A 21 1.06 -3.51 -15.54
C LEU A 21 -0.46 -3.55 -15.40
N GLN A 22 -1.12 -2.40 -15.25
CA GLN A 22 -2.58 -2.31 -15.06
C GLN A 22 -3.34 -2.83 -16.28
N HIS A 23 -2.79 -2.69 -17.50
CA HIS A 23 -3.37 -3.30 -18.69
C HIS A 23 -3.33 -4.83 -18.64
N ARG A 24 -2.23 -5.42 -18.15
CA ARG A 24 -2.09 -6.88 -17.97
C ARG A 24 -2.82 -7.42 -16.73
N ARG A 25 -3.04 -6.56 -15.74
CA ARG A 25 -3.65 -6.84 -14.44
C ARG A 25 -4.65 -5.75 -14.08
N PRO A 26 -5.87 -5.82 -14.64
CA PRO A 26 -6.92 -4.83 -14.38
C PRO A 26 -7.37 -4.77 -12.91
N ASP A 27 -7.05 -5.82 -12.14
CA ASP A 27 -7.25 -5.91 -10.68
C ASP A 27 -6.30 -5.01 -9.87
N ILE A 28 -5.21 -4.50 -10.48
CA ILE A 28 -4.25 -3.62 -9.82
C ILE A 28 -4.52 -2.17 -10.24
N ASP A 29 -4.83 -1.31 -9.28
CA ASP A 29 -4.83 0.15 -9.47
C ASP A 29 -3.82 0.81 -8.52
N VAL A 30 -2.62 1.09 -9.05
CA VAL A 30 -1.51 1.67 -8.28
C VAL A 30 -1.83 3.09 -7.82
N ARG A 31 -2.56 3.85 -8.65
CA ARG A 31 -2.90 5.24 -8.36
C ARG A 31 -3.93 5.30 -7.23
N GLN A 32 -5.00 4.51 -7.32
CA GLN A 32 -6.02 4.43 -6.29
C GLN A 32 -5.44 3.90 -4.98
N ALA A 33 -4.64 2.84 -5.03
CA ALA A 33 -4.00 2.29 -3.85
C ALA A 33 -3.09 3.33 -3.15
N LEU A 34 -2.23 4.02 -3.90
CA LEU A 34 -1.34 5.05 -3.34
C LEU A 34 -2.11 6.26 -2.82
N ALA A 35 -3.19 6.67 -3.49
CA ALA A 35 -4.04 7.78 -3.05
C ALA A 35 -4.77 7.44 -1.75
N GLY A 36 -5.32 6.24 -1.63
CA GLY A 36 -5.91 5.73 -0.40
C GLY A 36 -4.89 5.71 0.73
N TYR A 37 -3.72 5.13 0.46
CA TYR A 37 -2.66 4.99 1.44
C TYR A 37 -2.19 6.36 1.96
N ARG A 38 -2.01 7.34 1.06
CA ARG A 38 -1.70 8.75 1.40
C ARG A 38 -2.81 9.42 2.20
N ARG A 39 -4.09 9.20 1.86
CA ARG A 39 -5.23 9.82 2.54
C ARG A 39 -5.25 9.40 4.00
N THR A 40 -5.10 8.12 4.27
CA THR A 40 -5.12 7.60 5.64
C THR A 40 -3.91 8.08 6.44
N ALA A 41 -2.74 8.11 5.79
CA ALA A 41 -1.53 8.71 6.31
C ALA A 41 -1.71 10.18 6.75
N ARG A 42 -2.53 10.97 6.05
CA ARG A 42 -2.78 12.39 6.38
C ARG A 42 -3.86 12.63 7.42
N GLN A 43 -4.57 11.60 7.90
CA GLN A 43 -5.60 11.81 8.91
C GLN A 43 -4.99 12.35 10.22
N PRO A 44 -5.61 13.33 10.91
CA PRO A 44 -5.02 14.03 12.05
C PRO A 44 -4.94 13.21 13.35
N ARG A 45 -5.27 11.91 13.31
CA ARG A 45 -5.29 11.05 14.49
C ARG A 45 -3.88 10.70 14.95
N ARG A 46 -3.50 11.11 16.17
CA ARG A 46 -2.15 10.84 16.73
C ARG A 46 -1.80 9.35 16.75
N TRP A 47 -2.79 8.49 16.97
CA TRP A 47 -2.69 7.04 16.90
C TRP A 47 -3.74 6.51 15.92
N LEU A 48 -3.36 5.52 15.12
CA LEU A 48 -4.31 4.71 14.36
C LEU A 48 -4.65 3.51 15.26
N ASP A 49 -5.55 3.74 16.19
CA ASP A 49 -6.19 2.66 16.95
C ASP A 49 -7.32 2.09 16.09
N PHE A 50 -7.19 0.84 15.69
CA PHE A 50 -8.13 0.14 14.81
C PHE A 50 -9.21 -0.62 15.60
N GLY A 51 -9.18 -0.61 16.94
CA GLY A 51 -10.04 -1.44 17.81
C GLY A 51 -11.55 -1.31 17.58
N ASP A 52 -12.02 -0.16 17.07
CA ASP A 52 -13.43 0.10 16.75
C ASP A 52 -13.66 0.44 15.25
N HIS A 53 -12.63 0.31 14.42
CA HIS A 53 -12.62 0.80 13.03
C HIS A 53 -12.06 -0.21 12.04
N TYR A 54 -12.54 -1.47 12.12
CA TYR A 54 -12.15 -2.58 11.26
C TYR A 54 -12.07 -2.21 9.76
N GLY A 55 -13.06 -1.48 9.23
CA GLY A 55 -13.07 -1.09 7.81
C GLY A 55 -11.90 -0.19 7.37
N LEU A 56 -11.38 0.68 8.24
CA LEU A 56 -10.22 1.51 7.91
C LEU A 56 -8.91 0.71 7.93
N ALA A 57 -8.86 -0.33 8.75
CA ALA A 57 -7.72 -1.22 8.87
C ALA A 57 -7.65 -2.14 7.64
N ASP A 58 -8.79 -2.72 7.25
CA ASP A 58 -8.91 -3.55 6.05
C ASP A 58 -8.55 -2.75 4.79
N ASP A 59 -9.10 -1.55 4.62
CA ASP A 59 -8.79 -0.66 3.49
C ASP A 59 -7.27 -0.39 3.37
N LEU A 60 -6.59 -0.16 4.51
CA LEU A 60 -5.15 0.08 4.55
C LEU A 60 -4.34 -1.17 4.18
N CYS A 61 -4.75 -2.33 4.68
CA CYS A 61 -4.15 -3.61 4.34
C CYS A 61 -4.28 -3.87 2.83
N GLU A 62 -5.49 -3.75 2.29
CA GLU A 62 -5.76 -3.95 0.85
C GLU A 62 -4.94 -3.00 -0.02
N GLN A 63 -4.89 -1.72 0.35
CA GLN A 63 -4.08 -0.72 -0.36
C GLN A 63 -2.60 -1.09 -0.35
N ARG A 64 -2.06 -1.48 0.81
CA ARG A 64 -0.64 -1.83 0.91
C ARG A 64 -0.29 -3.14 0.22
N ASP A 65 -1.20 -4.11 0.23
CA ASP A 65 -1.07 -5.38 -0.49
C ASP A 65 -1.07 -5.16 -2.00
N MET A 66 -1.96 -4.30 -2.50
CA MET A 66 -2.00 -3.93 -3.91
C MET A 66 -0.73 -3.20 -4.36
N LEU A 67 -0.19 -2.30 -3.52
CA LEU A 67 1.10 -1.66 -3.78
C LEU A 67 2.25 -2.67 -3.76
N GLU A 68 2.23 -3.63 -2.84
CA GLU A 68 3.23 -4.70 -2.76
C GLU A 68 3.20 -5.60 -4.01
N ALA A 69 2.00 -6.00 -4.45
CA ALA A 69 1.81 -6.76 -5.67
C ALA A 69 2.38 -6.00 -6.88
N ALA A 70 2.09 -4.71 -7.00
CA ALA A 70 2.64 -3.87 -8.06
C ALA A 70 4.17 -3.78 -8.01
N ILE A 71 4.76 -3.55 -6.82
CA ILE A 71 6.21 -3.49 -6.60
C ILE A 71 6.91 -4.78 -7.08
N ARG A 72 6.30 -5.95 -6.87
CA ARG A 72 6.88 -7.24 -7.30
C ARG A 72 6.82 -7.48 -8.80
N MET A 73 5.85 -6.88 -9.47
CA MET A 73 5.60 -7.08 -10.90
C MET A 73 6.25 -6.00 -11.79
N LEU A 74 6.65 -4.88 -11.22
CA LEU A 74 7.31 -3.79 -11.94
C LEU A 74 8.80 -4.08 -12.21
N PRO A 75 9.34 -3.61 -13.35
CA PRO A 75 10.76 -3.69 -13.63
C PRO A 75 11.56 -2.78 -12.70
N GLY A 76 12.83 -3.13 -12.46
CA GLY A 76 13.71 -2.53 -11.44
C GLY A 76 13.63 -1.00 -11.27
N PRO A 77 13.75 -0.19 -12.34
CA PRO A 77 13.65 1.27 -12.23
C PRO A 77 12.29 1.75 -11.71
N ALA A 78 11.19 1.25 -12.28
CA ALA A 78 9.83 1.62 -11.88
C ALA A 78 9.49 1.09 -10.48
N LYS A 79 9.95 -0.12 -10.16
CA LYS A 79 9.88 -0.70 -8.82
C LYS A 79 10.55 0.21 -7.79
N GLY A 80 11.79 0.65 -8.04
CA GLY A 80 12.53 1.52 -7.12
C GLY A 80 11.88 2.89 -6.93
N GLU A 81 11.27 3.44 -7.98
CA GLU A 81 10.49 4.69 -7.87
C GLU A 81 9.24 4.50 -7.00
N LEU A 82 8.46 3.45 -7.24
CA LEU A 82 7.26 3.18 -6.43
C LEU A 82 7.62 2.89 -4.97
N GLN A 83 8.68 2.11 -4.72
CA GLN A 83 9.19 1.86 -3.37
C GLN A 83 9.58 3.16 -2.64
N ARG A 84 10.19 4.12 -3.33
CA ARG A 84 10.53 5.43 -2.76
C ARG A 84 9.30 6.26 -2.36
N LEU A 85 8.18 6.10 -3.06
CA LEU A 85 6.92 6.76 -2.68
C LEU A 85 6.21 6.06 -1.51
N VAL A 86 6.34 4.73 -1.41
CA VAL A 86 5.70 3.93 -0.36
C VAL A 86 6.47 3.96 0.96
N ALA A 87 7.80 3.93 0.93
CA ALA A 87 8.66 3.89 2.12
C ALA A 87 8.36 4.95 3.20
N PRO A 88 8.21 6.26 2.89
CA PRO A 88 7.90 7.24 3.93
C PRO A 88 6.49 7.07 4.52
N LEU A 89 5.55 6.50 3.75
CA LEU A 89 4.22 6.16 4.26
C LEU A 89 4.31 4.97 5.21
N ASP A 90 5.02 3.91 4.81
CA ASP A 90 5.30 2.73 5.65
C ASP A 90 5.92 3.15 7.00
N GLU A 91 6.91 4.05 6.98
CA GLU A 91 7.56 4.56 8.20
C GLU A 91 6.59 5.34 9.09
N MET A 92 5.69 6.14 8.50
CA MET A 92 4.68 6.87 9.26
C MET A 92 3.64 5.92 9.87
N PHE A 93 3.21 4.90 9.13
CA PHE A 93 2.30 3.89 9.66
C PHE A 93 2.95 3.09 10.78
N LEU A 94 4.20 2.65 10.62
CA LEU A 94 4.97 1.99 11.69
C LEU A 94 5.06 2.79 12.99
N ARG A 95 5.12 4.13 12.90
CA ARG A 95 5.13 5.03 14.07
C ARG A 95 3.76 5.22 14.71
N ARG A 96 2.69 5.04 13.95
CA ARG A 96 1.30 5.38 14.36
C ARG A 96 0.43 4.17 14.63
N THR A 97 0.88 2.97 14.26
CA THR A 97 0.24 1.69 14.57
C THR A 97 1.03 0.97 15.66
N VAL A 98 0.33 0.41 16.64
CA VAL A 98 0.93 -0.42 17.68
C VAL A 98 0.95 -1.86 17.15
N PRO A 99 1.97 -2.70 17.47
CA PRO A 99 1.90 -4.12 17.14
C PRO A 99 0.62 -4.73 17.73
N ASP A 100 -0.16 -5.43 16.92
CA ASP A 100 -1.35 -6.11 17.43
C ASP A 100 -0.89 -7.30 18.32
N PRO A 101 -1.23 -7.29 19.63
CA PRO A 101 -0.84 -8.35 20.56
C PRO A 101 -1.51 -9.70 20.28
N CYS A 102 -2.55 -9.77 19.44
CA CYS A 102 -3.35 -10.97 19.20
C CYS A 102 -2.82 -11.88 18.07
N LEU A 103 -1.83 -11.45 17.29
CA LEU A 103 -1.31 -12.16 16.10
C LEU A 103 -0.41 -13.36 16.38
N GLY A 104 -0.63 -14.06 17.48
CA GLY A 104 0.08 -15.31 17.79
C GLY A 104 -0.26 -16.49 16.88
N GLN A 105 -1.19 -16.34 15.91
CA GLN A 105 -1.81 -17.49 15.22
C GLN A 105 -1.90 -17.40 13.68
N ALA A 106 -1.41 -16.34 13.02
CA ALA A 106 -1.48 -16.26 11.56
C ALA A 106 -0.33 -17.04 10.91
N GLY A 107 -0.58 -18.25 10.39
CA GLY A 107 0.36 -19.03 9.59
C GLY A 107 0.23 -18.76 8.08
N GLY A 108 1.36 -18.65 7.37
CA GLY A 108 1.45 -18.52 5.89
C GLY A 108 2.11 -17.21 5.43
N TRP A 109 2.17 -16.94 4.10
CA TRP A 109 2.70 -15.69 3.51
C TRP A 109 2.12 -14.41 4.19
N HIS A 110 0.91 -14.53 4.74
CA HIS A 110 0.23 -13.51 5.55
C HIS A 110 1.00 -13.10 6.82
N ALA A 111 1.87 -13.97 7.35
CA ALA A 111 2.65 -13.78 8.58
C ALA A 111 3.93 -12.95 8.39
N GLU A 112 4.47 -12.86 7.17
CA GLU A 112 5.76 -12.17 6.92
C GLU A 112 5.58 -10.68 6.63
N ALA A 113 4.40 -10.27 6.16
CA ALA A 113 4.09 -8.88 5.86
C ALA A 113 3.86 -8.08 7.15
N TRP A 114 4.82 -7.22 7.52
CA TRP A 114 4.76 -6.46 8.78
C TRP A 114 3.49 -5.61 8.90
N TRP A 115 2.93 -5.08 7.80
CA TRP A 115 1.74 -4.22 7.84
C TRP A 115 0.50 -5.00 8.20
N ARG A 116 0.35 -6.23 7.69
CA ARG A 116 -0.74 -7.13 8.12
C ARG A 116 -0.62 -7.47 9.59
N ARG A 117 0.60 -7.52 10.15
CA ARG A 117 0.81 -7.74 11.59
C ARG A 117 0.51 -6.54 12.50
N ARG A 118 0.20 -5.37 11.94
CA ARG A 118 0.00 -4.14 12.72
C ARG A 118 -1.25 -3.38 12.32
N ILE A 119 -1.89 -3.77 11.23
CA ILE A 119 -3.07 -3.13 10.65
C ILE A 119 -4.22 -4.13 10.61
N ALA A 120 -4.01 -5.40 10.26
CA ALA A 120 -5.08 -6.40 10.36
C ALA A 120 -5.24 -6.78 11.84
N VAL A 121 -6.50 -6.80 12.29
CA VAL A 121 -6.95 -7.19 13.64
C VAL A 121 -7.64 -8.55 13.54
#